data_AF-A0AA96S1L6-F1
#
_entry.id   AF-A0AA96S1L6-F1
#
_cell.length_a   1.000
_cell.length_b   1.000
_cell.length_c   1.000
_cell.angle_alpha   90.00
_cell.angle_beta   90.00
_cell.angle_gamma   90.00
#
_symmetry.space_group_name_H-M   'P 1'
#
loop_
_entity.id
_entity.type
_entity.pdbx_description
1 polymer ?
#
loop_
_entity_poly.entity_id
_entity_poly.type
_entity_poly.pdbx_seq_one_letter_code
_entity_poly.pdbx_strand_id
1 'polypeptide(L)'
;MFDFFKKATHKKLEINLHNNSMIINGTSLAFPLSLKDIEAVLGKPDQVVKRDNKFIKYIYDKAGIVFEHSFSINNHLKKCKTYIDEEHLISTVFLYYGDVVKSMTGEKELPKQPCQAVVLSDGKSPYFFSDRQRVGDFNLILWTPYGRNFNGIPETITDTLSISYFPEFKHERESYKLKETDEEVLRFDNINFKLAIIQVLMYDLRVLKPFFDIYDFADEFSELEIDTESMEIIQPALEYMIDLPIPKKYAEQVQEIYMDGGNEIYLNLIPQWDGEDDGFDLNEVSLKELQQFPNLKQATIISSNFEHVKETFDMQGVQVKLL
;
A
#
# COMPACT_ATOMS: atom_id res chain seq x y z
N MET A 1 -11.96 -58.75 -15.77
CA MET A 1 -10.80 -58.40 -14.95
C MET A 1 -10.72 -56.88 -14.99
N PHE A 2 -11.26 -56.20 -13.97
CA PHE A 2 -11.32 -54.74 -13.93
C PHE A 2 -10.08 -54.25 -13.17
N ASP A 3 -9.12 -53.67 -13.89
CA ASP A 3 -8.00 -52.97 -13.27
C ASP A 3 -8.49 -51.66 -12.67
N PHE A 4 -8.64 -51.67 -11.35
CA PHE A 4 -8.73 -50.45 -10.55
C PHE A 4 -7.36 -49.76 -10.58
N PHE A 5 -7.19 -48.79 -11.48
CA PHE A 5 -6.15 -47.78 -11.34
C PHE A 5 -6.42 -46.99 -10.05
N LYS A 6 -5.67 -47.30 -8.99
CA LYS A 6 -5.51 -46.39 -7.86
C LYS A 6 -4.90 -45.08 -8.41
N LYS A 7 -5.74 -44.07 -8.64
CA LYS A 7 -5.29 -42.69 -8.79
C LYS A 7 -4.49 -42.35 -7.53
N ALA A 8 -3.20 -42.11 -7.68
CA ALA A 8 -2.40 -41.50 -6.63
C ALA A 8 -3.05 -40.13 -6.32
N THR A 9 -3.68 -40.02 -5.16
CA THR A 9 -4.16 -38.75 -4.63
C THR A 9 -2.94 -37.93 -4.26
N HIS A 10 -2.42 -37.15 -5.20
CA HIS A 10 -1.52 -36.06 -4.86
C HIS A 10 -2.27 -35.16 -3.89
N LYS A 11 -1.78 -35.09 -2.64
CA LYS A 11 -2.33 -34.20 -1.63
C LYS A 11 -2.17 -32.78 -2.18
N LYS A 12 -3.30 -32.13 -2.49
CA LYS A 12 -3.29 -30.73 -2.94
C LYS A 12 -2.69 -29.89 -1.82
N LEU A 13 -1.85 -28.92 -2.20
CA LEU A 13 -1.30 -27.94 -1.28
C LEU A 13 -2.46 -27.20 -0.61
N GLU A 14 -2.48 -27.09 0.70
CA GLU A 14 -3.49 -26.30 1.42
C GLU A 14 -2.82 -25.04 1.95
N ILE A 15 -3.45 -23.89 1.65
CA ILE A 15 -3.05 -22.57 2.11
C ILE A 15 -4.21 -22.03 2.94
N ASN A 16 -4.00 -21.80 4.22
CA ASN A 16 -5.01 -21.21 5.10
C ASN A 16 -4.53 -19.85 5.61
N LEU A 17 -5.32 -18.81 5.36
CA LEU A 17 -5.09 -17.46 5.83
C LEU A 17 -5.75 -17.27 7.19
N HIS A 18 -4.98 -16.75 8.15
CA HIS A 18 -5.46 -16.44 9.49
C HIS A 18 -4.71 -15.23 10.04
N ASN A 19 -5.43 -14.17 10.41
CA ASN A 19 -4.86 -12.89 10.87
C ASN A 19 -3.81 -12.32 9.90
N ASN A 20 -2.53 -12.38 10.27
CA ASN A 20 -1.37 -11.97 9.46
C ASN A 20 -0.55 -13.14 8.92
N SER A 21 -1.05 -14.37 9.02
CA SER A 21 -0.30 -15.59 8.70
C SER A 21 -0.90 -16.35 7.53
N MET A 22 -0.02 -16.85 6.66
CA MET A 22 -0.33 -17.83 5.63
C MET A 22 0.20 -19.20 6.08
N ILE A 23 -0.70 -20.13 6.36
CA ILE A 23 -0.35 -21.47 6.81
C ILE A 23 -0.29 -22.38 5.58
N ILE A 24 0.90 -22.86 5.24
CA ILE A 24 1.13 -23.76 4.11
C ILE A 24 1.44 -25.16 4.65
N ASN A 25 0.57 -26.14 4.38
CA ASN A 25 0.71 -27.53 4.87
C ASN A 25 0.93 -27.65 6.40
N GLY A 26 0.39 -26.71 7.19
CA GLY A 26 0.52 -26.68 8.65
C GLY A 26 1.71 -25.89 9.17
N THR A 27 2.58 -25.37 8.31
CA THR A 27 3.67 -24.45 8.69
C THR A 27 3.22 -23.01 8.49
N SER A 28 3.35 -22.18 9.53
CA SER A 28 2.91 -20.79 9.49
C SER A 28 3.99 -19.87 8.92
N LEU A 29 3.63 -19.05 7.92
CA LEU A 29 4.40 -17.92 7.44
C LEU A 29 3.71 -16.63 7.91
N ALA A 30 4.27 -15.97 8.93
CA ALA A 30 3.72 -14.74 9.49
C ALA A 30 4.28 -13.52 8.75
N PHE A 31 3.42 -12.74 8.12
CA PHE A 31 3.82 -11.57 7.35
C PHE A 31 4.12 -10.36 8.26
N PRO A 32 4.99 -9.43 7.82
CA PRO A 32 5.71 -9.45 6.53
C PRO A 32 6.87 -10.46 6.52
N LEU A 33 7.17 -11.03 5.35
CA LEU A 33 8.14 -12.14 5.23
C LEU A 33 9.50 -11.69 4.72
N SER A 34 10.54 -12.42 5.12
CA SER A 34 11.84 -12.44 4.46
C SER A 34 11.94 -13.61 3.47
N LEU A 35 12.93 -13.58 2.57
CA LEU A 35 13.22 -14.73 1.71
C LEU A 35 13.54 -15.99 2.54
N LYS A 36 14.23 -15.81 3.68
CA LYS A 36 14.64 -16.91 4.56
C LYS A 36 13.44 -17.65 5.15
N ASP A 37 12.37 -16.92 5.50
CA ASP A 37 11.13 -17.52 6.01
C ASP A 37 10.49 -18.42 4.95
N ILE A 38 10.45 -17.96 3.70
CA ILE A 38 9.88 -18.73 2.58
C ILE A 38 10.77 -19.94 2.28
N GLU A 39 12.09 -19.78 2.24
CA GLU A 39 13.03 -20.86 1.97
C GLU A 39 12.97 -21.98 3.03
N ALA A 40 12.68 -21.63 4.29
CA ALA A 40 12.48 -22.59 5.36
C ALA A 40 11.25 -23.51 5.13
N VAL A 41 10.27 -23.06 4.35
CA VAL A 41 9.00 -23.78 4.12
C VAL A 41 8.96 -24.43 2.74
N LEU A 42 9.37 -23.71 1.70
CA LEU A 42 9.24 -24.12 0.30
C LEU A 42 10.57 -24.52 -0.34
N GLY A 43 11.69 -24.33 0.35
CA GLY A 43 13.03 -24.43 -0.24
C GLY A 43 13.35 -23.22 -1.12
N LYS A 44 14.42 -23.31 -1.91
CA LYS A 44 14.85 -22.20 -2.77
C LYS A 44 13.86 -21.98 -3.93
N PRO A 45 13.63 -20.73 -4.36
CA PRO A 45 12.84 -20.45 -5.55
C PRO A 45 13.55 -20.98 -6.81
N ASP A 46 12.76 -21.39 -7.80
CA ASP A 46 13.27 -21.84 -9.10
C ASP A 46 13.81 -20.66 -9.91
N GLN A 47 13.24 -19.46 -9.72
CA GLN A 47 13.67 -18.24 -10.39
C GLN A 47 13.65 -17.04 -9.44
N VAL A 48 14.59 -16.12 -9.63
CA VAL A 48 14.62 -14.82 -8.95
C VAL A 48 14.72 -13.72 -10.00
N VAL A 49 13.71 -12.85 -10.06
CA VAL A 49 13.69 -11.72 -11.00
C VAL A 49 13.71 -10.42 -10.24
N LYS A 50 14.63 -9.52 -10.61
CA LYS A 50 14.80 -8.21 -9.98
C LYS A 50 14.46 -7.11 -10.99
N ARG A 51 13.70 -6.12 -10.52
CA ARG A 51 13.50 -4.85 -11.21
C ARG A 51 13.92 -3.74 -10.25
N ASP A 52 15.00 -3.05 -10.59
CA ASP A 52 15.61 -2.03 -9.72
C ASP A 52 14.57 -1.02 -9.24
N ASN A 53 14.59 -0.76 -7.92
CA ASN A 53 13.68 0.13 -7.20
C ASN A 53 12.18 -0.16 -7.36
N LYS A 54 11.80 -1.33 -7.90
CA LYS A 54 10.39 -1.74 -8.03
C LYS A 54 10.10 -2.96 -7.20
N PHE A 55 10.70 -4.10 -7.55
CA PHE A 55 10.42 -5.35 -6.86
C PHE A 55 11.51 -6.42 -7.03
N ILE A 56 11.43 -7.44 -6.17
CA ILE A 56 12.07 -8.74 -6.36
C ILE A 56 10.99 -9.83 -6.34
N LYS A 57 10.93 -10.64 -7.39
CA LYS A 57 10.01 -11.80 -7.48
C LYS A 57 10.77 -13.10 -7.25
N TYR A 58 10.23 -13.94 -6.38
CA TYR A 58 10.71 -15.29 -6.09
C TYR A 58 9.67 -16.30 -6.59
N ILE A 59 10.02 -17.03 -7.65
CA ILE A 59 9.09 -17.85 -8.43
C ILE A 59 9.29 -19.33 -8.12
N TYR A 60 8.22 -20.01 -7.74
CA TYR A 60 8.18 -21.46 -7.51
C TYR A 60 7.38 -22.12 -8.64
N ASP A 61 8.10 -22.61 -9.65
CA ASP A 61 7.56 -23.00 -10.94
C ASP A 61 6.53 -24.11 -10.84
N LYS A 62 6.83 -25.15 -10.07
CA LYS A 62 5.96 -26.32 -9.90
C LYS A 62 4.78 -26.05 -8.97
N ALA A 63 4.94 -25.08 -8.07
CA ALA A 63 3.89 -24.71 -7.13
C ALA A 63 2.89 -23.73 -7.76
N GLY A 64 3.28 -23.01 -8.81
CA GLY A 64 2.47 -21.94 -9.39
C GLY A 64 2.37 -20.71 -8.48
N ILE A 65 3.39 -20.49 -7.64
CA ILE A 65 3.40 -19.45 -6.60
C ILE A 65 4.53 -18.47 -6.88
N VAL A 66 4.24 -17.17 -6.74
CA VAL A 66 5.24 -16.10 -6.80
C VAL A 66 5.13 -15.25 -5.55
N PHE A 67 6.23 -15.06 -4.84
CA PHE A 67 6.35 -14.10 -3.76
C PHE A 67 6.99 -12.83 -4.28
N GLU A 68 6.46 -11.68 -3.90
CA GLU A 68 6.97 -10.37 -4.31
C GLU A 68 7.40 -9.55 -3.10
N HIS A 69 8.67 -9.17 -3.11
CA HIS A 69 9.23 -8.08 -2.33
C HIS A 69 8.95 -6.79 -3.09
N SER A 70 8.13 -5.90 -2.55
CA SER A 70 7.93 -4.56 -3.12
C SER A 70 8.74 -3.55 -2.32
N PHE A 71 9.46 -2.64 -2.97
CA PHE A 71 10.15 -1.57 -2.25
C PHE A 71 9.18 -0.48 -1.78
N SER A 72 8.03 -0.31 -2.43
CA SER A 72 7.03 0.69 -2.06
C SER A 72 6.32 0.38 -0.75
N ILE A 73 6.23 -0.91 -0.37
CA ILE A 73 5.53 -1.31 0.87
C ILE A 73 6.31 -0.94 2.14
N ASN A 74 7.61 -0.67 2.03
CA ASN A 74 8.48 -0.39 3.18
C ASN A 74 7.96 0.79 4.01
N ASN A 75 7.50 1.85 3.35
CA ASN A 75 6.97 3.03 4.02
C ASN A 75 5.70 2.70 4.82
N HIS A 76 4.80 1.90 4.24
CA HIS A 76 3.60 1.41 4.95
C HIS A 76 3.96 0.48 6.12
N LEU A 77 4.89 -0.46 5.94
CA LEU A 77 5.24 -1.38 7.02
C LEU A 77 5.91 -0.66 8.18
N LYS A 78 6.83 0.28 7.96
CA LYS A 78 7.47 1.10 9.00
C LYS A 78 6.46 1.85 9.88
N LYS A 79 5.29 2.15 9.33
CA LYS A 79 4.14 2.74 10.02
C LYS A 79 3.40 1.71 10.90
N CYS A 80 3.44 0.43 10.57
CA CYS A 80 2.75 -0.62 11.32
C CYS A 80 3.61 -1.16 12.48
N LYS A 81 2.95 -1.57 13.57
CA LYS A 81 3.62 -2.28 14.68
C LYS A 81 4.24 -3.63 14.26
N THR A 82 3.93 -4.09 13.04
CA THR A 82 4.38 -5.33 12.45
C THR A 82 5.65 -5.18 11.60
N TYR A 83 6.22 -3.96 11.49
CA TYR A 83 7.55 -3.80 10.90
C TYR A 83 8.59 -4.62 11.66
N ILE A 84 9.46 -5.31 10.91
CA ILE A 84 10.56 -6.09 11.47
C ILE A 84 11.88 -5.41 11.10
N ASP A 85 12.25 -5.46 9.81
CA ASP A 85 13.45 -4.84 9.25
C ASP A 85 13.34 -4.75 7.71
N GLU A 86 14.41 -4.31 7.04
CA GLU A 86 14.48 -4.18 5.57
C GLU A 86 14.56 -5.52 4.81
N GLU A 87 14.82 -6.64 5.48
CA GLU A 87 14.77 -7.97 4.86
C GLU A 87 13.33 -8.50 4.79
N HIS A 88 12.42 -8.00 5.65
CA HIS A 88 11.02 -8.44 5.76
C HIS A 88 10.07 -7.52 4.98
N LEU A 89 10.28 -7.42 3.66
CA LEU A 89 9.46 -6.61 2.76
C LEU A 89 8.68 -7.44 1.72
N ILE A 90 8.65 -8.76 1.88
CA ILE A 90 7.76 -9.62 1.09
C ILE A 90 6.37 -9.55 1.69
N SER A 91 5.49 -8.83 1.01
CA SER A 91 4.11 -8.59 1.43
C SER A 91 3.09 -9.23 0.50
N THR A 92 3.46 -9.61 -0.72
CA THR A 92 2.50 -10.06 -1.74
C THR A 92 2.82 -11.45 -2.24
N VAL A 93 1.78 -12.27 -2.40
CA VAL A 93 1.84 -13.61 -2.98
C VAL A 93 0.86 -13.72 -4.14
N PHE A 94 1.32 -14.20 -5.27
CA PHE A 94 0.49 -14.52 -6.43
C PHE A 94 0.38 -16.03 -6.58
N LEU A 95 -0.86 -16.50 -6.71
CA LEU A 95 -1.21 -17.89 -6.98
C LEU A 95 -1.80 -17.96 -8.38
N TYR A 96 -1.04 -18.54 -9.32
CA TYR A 96 -1.41 -18.57 -10.73
C TYR A 96 -2.28 -19.78 -11.05
N TYR A 97 -3.60 -19.66 -10.90
CA TYR A 97 -4.55 -20.73 -11.17
C TYR A 97 -4.88 -20.91 -12.66
N GLY A 98 -5.68 -21.94 -12.95
CA GLY A 98 -6.22 -22.24 -14.26
C GLY A 98 -5.58 -23.47 -14.91
N ASP A 99 -6.02 -23.79 -16.14
CA ASP A 99 -5.44 -24.88 -16.94
C ASP A 99 -4.05 -24.53 -17.47
N VAL A 100 -3.79 -23.23 -17.66
CA VAL A 100 -2.53 -22.65 -18.13
C VAL A 100 -2.22 -21.40 -17.32
N VAL A 101 -0.95 -21.15 -17.06
CA VAL A 101 -0.50 -19.93 -16.39
C VAL A 101 -0.76 -18.74 -17.31
N LYS A 102 -1.59 -17.81 -16.86
CA LYS A 102 -1.91 -16.56 -17.57
C LYS A 102 -1.37 -15.37 -16.81
N SER A 103 -0.89 -14.39 -17.56
CA SER A 103 -0.51 -13.08 -17.03
C SER A 103 -1.75 -12.25 -16.67
N MET A 104 -1.66 -11.49 -15.58
CA MET A 104 -2.69 -10.54 -15.12
C MET A 104 -2.71 -9.26 -15.96
N THR A 105 -1.54 -8.64 -16.20
CA THR A 105 -1.39 -7.31 -16.81
C THR A 105 -0.20 -7.23 -17.78
N GLY A 106 0.08 -8.32 -18.49
CA GLY A 106 1.19 -8.44 -19.42
C GLY A 106 2.56 -8.73 -18.77
N GLU A 107 2.59 -9.10 -17.49
CA GLU A 107 3.81 -9.53 -16.81
C GLU A 107 4.41 -10.80 -17.44
N LYS A 108 5.74 -10.88 -17.43
CA LYS A 108 6.48 -11.97 -18.08
C LYS A 108 7.10 -12.94 -17.07
N GLU A 109 7.20 -12.50 -15.82
CA GLU A 109 7.78 -13.21 -14.69
C GLU A 109 6.77 -14.20 -14.11
N LEU A 110 6.51 -15.28 -14.85
CA LEU A 110 5.47 -16.27 -14.55
C LEU A 110 6.06 -17.62 -14.12
N PRO A 111 5.37 -18.38 -13.24
CA PRO A 111 5.73 -19.76 -12.97
C PRO A 111 5.45 -20.66 -14.19
N LYS A 112 6.15 -21.79 -14.28
CA LYS A 112 5.95 -22.74 -15.39
C LYS A 112 4.68 -23.60 -15.30
N GLN A 113 4.13 -23.81 -14.09
CA GLN A 113 2.94 -24.63 -13.89
C GLN A 113 1.85 -23.89 -13.10
N PRO A 114 0.57 -24.16 -13.35
CA PRO A 114 -0.51 -23.58 -12.57
C PRO A 114 -0.51 -24.06 -11.12
N CYS A 115 -0.92 -23.16 -10.23
CA CYS A 115 -1.17 -23.45 -8.84
C CYS A 115 -2.30 -24.47 -8.70
N GLN A 116 -2.07 -25.49 -7.87
CA GLN A 116 -3.06 -26.52 -7.53
C GLN A 116 -3.50 -26.43 -6.06
N ALA A 117 -3.12 -25.34 -5.38
CA ALA A 117 -3.40 -25.15 -3.97
C ALA A 117 -4.87 -24.82 -3.71
N VAL A 118 -5.41 -25.26 -2.58
CA VAL A 118 -6.70 -24.78 -2.09
C VAL A 118 -6.44 -23.65 -1.10
N VAL A 119 -7.08 -22.49 -1.31
CA VAL A 119 -7.00 -21.36 -0.38
C VAL A 119 -8.21 -21.35 0.53
N LEU A 120 -7.95 -21.23 1.82
CA LEU A 120 -8.92 -21.09 2.89
C LEU A 120 -8.62 -19.81 3.68
N SER A 121 -9.65 -19.29 4.34
CA SER A 121 -9.66 -18.19 5.29
C SER A 121 -10.35 -18.69 6.54
N ASP A 122 -9.63 -18.79 7.66
CA ASP A 122 -10.15 -19.36 8.91
C ASP A 122 -10.83 -20.73 8.72
N GLY A 123 -10.25 -21.55 7.85
CA GLY A 123 -10.76 -22.89 7.51
C GLY A 123 -11.99 -22.91 6.60
N LYS A 124 -12.41 -21.78 6.03
CA LYS A 124 -13.51 -21.68 5.07
C LYS A 124 -13.02 -21.15 3.73
N SER A 125 -13.72 -21.48 2.65
CA SER A 125 -13.45 -20.83 1.36
C SER A 125 -13.65 -19.30 1.49
N PRO A 126 -12.76 -18.47 0.93
CA PRO A 126 -12.98 -17.02 0.86
C PRO A 126 -14.30 -16.71 0.14
N TYR A 127 -14.97 -15.58 0.40
CA TYR A 127 -16.15 -15.15 -0.35
C TYR A 127 -15.91 -13.80 -0.99
N PHE A 128 -16.03 -13.77 -2.32
CA PHE A 128 -15.73 -12.61 -3.14
C PHE A 128 -17.03 -11.87 -3.47
N PHE A 129 -17.21 -10.68 -2.85
CA PHE A 129 -18.34 -9.78 -3.11
C PHE A 129 -18.19 -9.02 -4.43
N SER A 130 -16.94 -8.79 -4.83
CA SER A 130 -16.49 -8.33 -6.15
C SER A 130 -15.30 -9.22 -6.54
N ASP A 131 -14.37 -8.74 -7.37
CA ASP A 131 -13.05 -9.39 -7.48
C ASP A 131 -12.13 -9.14 -6.27
N ARG A 132 -12.60 -8.44 -5.23
CA ARG A 132 -11.87 -8.11 -4.01
C ARG A 132 -12.44 -8.80 -2.78
N GLN A 133 -11.58 -9.11 -1.81
CA GLN A 133 -11.97 -9.53 -0.47
C GLN A 133 -10.89 -9.14 0.55
N ARG A 134 -11.29 -8.86 1.80
CA ARG A 134 -10.37 -8.74 2.93
C ARG A 134 -10.50 -9.92 3.89
N VAL A 135 -9.36 -10.44 4.34
CA VAL A 135 -9.25 -11.54 5.31
C VAL A 135 -8.16 -11.19 6.32
N GLY A 136 -8.54 -10.80 7.53
CA GLY A 136 -7.59 -10.27 8.52
C GLY A 136 -6.83 -9.08 7.94
N ASP A 137 -5.50 -9.19 7.90
CA ASP A 137 -4.61 -8.17 7.34
C ASP A 137 -4.29 -8.38 5.84
N PHE A 138 -4.94 -9.35 5.20
CA PHE A 138 -4.74 -9.65 3.78
C PHE A 138 -5.84 -9.05 2.91
N ASN A 139 -5.41 -8.37 1.85
CA ASN A 139 -6.25 -7.99 0.71
C ASN A 139 -6.09 -9.03 -0.40
N LEU A 140 -7.20 -9.61 -0.81
CA LEU A 140 -7.28 -10.61 -1.86
C LEU A 140 -7.85 -9.96 -3.12
N ILE A 141 -7.21 -10.23 -4.26
CA ILE A 141 -7.68 -9.83 -5.59
C ILE A 141 -7.72 -11.05 -6.49
N LEU A 142 -8.90 -11.38 -6.98
CA LEU A 142 -9.09 -12.41 -7.98
C LEU A 142 -9.08 -11.77 -9.39
N TRP A 143 -8.03 -11.98 -10.16
CA TRP A 143 -7.84 -11.34 -11.47
C TRP A 143 -8.69 -11.98 -12.57
N THR A 144 -10.01 -11.87 -12.45
CA THR A 144 -10.97 -12.41 -13.43
C THR A 144 -11.07 -11.51 -14.66
N PRO A 145 -11.44 -12.06 -15.84
CA PRO A 145 -11.75 -11.26 -17.02
C PRO A 145 -13.01 -10.40 -16.87
N TYR A 146 -13.81 -10.60 -15.82
CA TYR A 146 -15.03 -9.85 -15.55
C TYR A 146 -14.79 -8.57 -14.72
N GLY A 147 -13.55 -8.37 -14.23
CA GLY A 147 -13.19 -7.26 -13.35
C GLY A 147 -14.02 -7.25 -12.07
N ARG A 148 -14.37 -6.04 -11.58
CA ARG A 148 -15.12 -5.82 -10.33
C ARG A 148 -16.57 -6.36 -10.36
N ASN A 149 -17.06 -6.86 -11.49
CA ASN A 149 -18.43 -7.36 -11.67
C ASN A 149 -18.61 -8.84 -11.28
N PHE A 150 -17.62 -9.45 -10.62
CA PHE A 150 -17.66 -10.85 -10.21
C PHE A 150 -18.20 -11.01 -8.77
N ASN A 151 -19.26 -11.79 -8.56
CA ASN A 151 -19.74 -12.14 -7.21
C ASN A 151 -19.83 -13.67 -7.09
N GLY A 152 -19.20 -14.28 -6.07
CA GLY A 152 -19.28 -15.75 -5.95
C GLY A 152 -18.49 -16.42 -4.82
N ILE A 153 -18.81 -17.70 -4.60
CA ILE A 153 -18.04 -18.63 -3.77
C ILE A 153 -16.98 -19.28 -4.69
N PRO A 154 -15.70 -19.35 -4.29
CA PRO A 154 -14.56 -19.76 -5.13
C PRO A 154 -14.43 -21.27 -5.33
N GLU A 155 -15.53 -22.01 -5.49
CA GLU A 155 -15.49 -23.49 -5.59
C GLU A 155 -14.56 -23.99 -6.72
N THR A 156 -14.19 -23.13 -7.66
CA THR A 156 -12.92 -23.24 -8.38
C THR A 156 -12.32 -21.84 -8.64
N ILE A 157 -11.33 -21.42 -7.84
CA ILE A 157 -10.43 -20.33 -8.26
C ILE A 157 -9.70 -20.82 -9.52
N THR A 158 -10.05 -20.26 -10.67
CA THR A 158 -9.47 -20.61 -11.96
C THR A 158 -8.57 -19.52 -12.52
N ASP A 159 -8.58 -18.35 -11.89
CA ASP A 159 -7.85 -17.17 -12.30
C ASP A 159 -6.82 -16.79 -11.23
N THR A 160 -5.82 -16.02 -11.61
CA THR A 160 -4.74 -15.63 -10.70
C THR A 160 -5.31 -14.92 -9.47
N LEU A 161 -4.89 -15.36 -8.29
CA LEU A 161 -5.23 -14.73 -7.02
C LEU A 161 -3.98 -14.03 -6.48
N SER A 162 -4.05 -12.73 -6.22
CA SER A 162 -3.05 -12.05 -5.42
C SER A 162 -3.53 -11.88 -3.99
N ILE A 163 -2.64 -12.13 -3.05
CA ILE A 163 -2.84 -12.02 -1.60
C ILE A 163 -1.77 -11.03 -1.12
N SER A 164 -2.19 -9.83 -0.73
CA SER A 164 -1.30 -8.77 -0.27
C SER A 164 -1.51 -8.52 1.21
N TYR A 165 -0.47 -8.70 2.00
CA TYR A 165 -0.42 -8.27 3.39
C TYR A 165 -0.30 -6.75 3.45
N PHE A 166 -1.37 -6.11 3.90
CA PHE A 166 -1.44 -4.67 4.07
C PHE A 166 -2.13 -4.39 5.42
N PRO A 167 -1.40 -4.60 6.53
CA PRO A 167 -1.97 -4.52 7.86
C PRO A 167 -2.52 -3.12 8.10
N GLU A 168 -3.66 -3.07 8.77
CA GLU A 168 -4.22 -1.80 9.21
C GLU A 168 -3.26 -1.12 10.18
N PHE A 169 -3.03 0.16 9.94
CA PHE A 169 -2.35 0.99 10.90
C PHE A 169 -3.33 1.37 12.00
N LYS A 170 -2.98 1.07 13.26
CA LYS A 170 -3.76 1.51 14.43
C LYS A 170 -3.16 2.77 15.02
N HIS A 171 -3.88 3.88 14.93
CA HIS A 171 -3.64 5.08 15.73
C HIS A 171 -4.53 5.14 16.96
N GLU A 172 -4.11 5.93 17.95
CA GLU A 172 -5.00 6.35 19.01
C GLU A 172 -5.79 7.57 18.52
N ARG A 173 -7.11 7.50 18.65
CA ARG A 173 -7.98 8.61 18.27
C ARG A 173 -7.78 9.77 19.25
N GLU A 174 -7.49 10.93 18.69
CA GLU A 174 -7.39 12.21 19.38
C GLU A 174 -8.46 13.15 18.78
N SER A 175 -8.92 14.15 19.55
CA SER A 175 -9.95 15.07 19.02
C SER A 175 -9.38 15.94 17.90
N TYR A 176 -10.16 16.09 16.84
CA TYR A 176 -9.87 16.94 15.68
C TYR A 176 -10.25 18.40 15.90
N LYS A 177 -10.60 18.82 17.12
CA LYS A 177 -10.76 20.24 17.43
C LYS A 177 -9.39 20.90 17.49
N LEU A 178 -9.10 21.74 16.51
CA LEU A 178 -7.84 22.50 16.44
C LEU A 178 -7.67 23.34 17.71
N LYS A 179 -6.47 23.26 18.28
CA LYS A 179 -6.08 24.04 19.46
C LYS A 179 -5.25 25.22 19.01
N GLU A 180 -5.49 26.37 19.62
CA GLU A 180 -4.57 27.49 19.49
C GLU A 180 -3.20 27.09 20.05
N THR A 181 -2.14 27.54 19.38
CA THR A 181 -0.76 27.30 19.78
C THR A 181 -0.02 28.62 19.86
N ASP A 182 0.75 28.79 20.95
CA ASP A 182 1.66 29.92 21.12
C ASP A 182 3.01 29.69 20.40
N GLU A 183 3.22 28.48 19.84
CA GLU A 183 4.44 28.15 19.11
C GLU A 183 4.50 28.85 17.75
N GLU A 184 5.71 29.17 17.28
CA GLU A 184 5.90 29.65 15.91
C GLU A 184 5.52 28.53 14.93
N VAL A 185 4.64 28.83 13.98
CA VAL A 185 4.14 27.89 12.97
C VAL A 185 4.73 28.16 11.59
N LEU A 186 4.86 27.10 10.79
CA LEU A 186 5.21 27.18 9.39
C LEU A 186 4.15 27.91 8.57
N ARG A 187 4.58 28.53 7.48
CA ARG A 187 3.74 29.29 6.56
C ARG A 187 3.76 28.64 5.19
N PHE A 188 2.59 28.53 4.58
CA PHE A 188 2.39 27.92 3.28
C PHE A 188 1.53 28.85 2.44
N ASP A 189 2.00 29.14 1.24
CA ASP A 189 1.27 29.86 0.20
C ASP A 189 0.65 28.85 -0.78
N ASN A 190 1.24 27.65 -0.91
CA ASN A 190 0.76 26.55 -1.72
C ASN A 190 0.19 25.40 -0.86
N ILE A 191 -1.09 25.07 -1.08
CA ILE A 191 -1.77 24.00 -0.33
C ILE A 191 -1.17 22.61 -0.64
N ASN A 192 -0.83 22.30 -1.88
CA ASN A 192 -0.28 20.99 -2.24
C ASN A 192 1.11 20.78 -1.61
N PHE A 193 1.90 21.84 -1.46
CA PHE A 193 3.14 21.78 -0.69
C PHE A 193 2.87 21.56 0.80
N LYS A 194 1.87 22.24 1.38
CA LYS A 194 1.45 21.98 2.77
C LYS A 194 1.01 20.53 2.97
N LEU A 195 0.21 19.97 2.06
CA LEU A 195 -0.24 18.58 2.11
C LEU A 195 0.94 17.60 2.04
N ALA A 196 1.94 17.86 1.19
CA ALA A 196 3.16 17.06 1.12
C ALA A 196 3.96 17.10 2.44
N ILE A 197 4.00 18.26 3.13
CA ILE A 197 4.64 18.35 4.45
C ILE A 197 3.81 17.67 5.54
N ILE A 198 2.48 17.77 5.50
CA ILE A 198 1.60 17.02 6.38
C ILE A 198 1.82 15.52 6.17
N GLN A 199 1.96 15.07 4.92
CA GLN A 199 2.26 13.67 4.60
C GLN A 199 3.46 13.16 5.42
N VAL A 200 4.58 13.88 5.29
CA VAL A 200 5.83 13.52 5.96
C VAL A 200 5.69 13.61 7.49
N LEU A 201 5.17 14.70 8.03
CA LEU A 201 5.18 14.92 9.48
C LEU A 201 4.14 14.09 10.23
N MET A 202 2.95 13.87 9.63
CA MET A 202 1.82 13.19 10.26
C MET A 202 1.88 11.68 10.04
N TYR A 203 2.09 11.24 8.80
CA TYR A 203 1.98 9.81 8.47
C TYR A 203 3.35 9.12 8.51
N ASP A 204 4.39 9.74 7.96
CA ASP A 204 5.71 9.10 7.87
C ASP A 204 6.50 9.20 9.19
N LEU A 205 6.61 10.40 9.76
CA LEU A 205 7.37 10.67 11.00
C LEU A 205 6.51 10.63 12.27
N ARG A 206 5.21 10.85 12.16
CA ARG A 206 4.22 10.77 13.27
C ARG A 206 4.47 11.71 14.43
N VAL A 207 5.02 12.87 14.10
CA VAL A 207 5.29 13.94 15.07
C VAL A 207 4.20 15.01 15.04
N LEU A 208 3.48 15.14 13.92
CA LEU A 208 2.33 16.04 13.81
C LEU A 208 1.05 15.35 14.29
N LYS A 209 0.33 16.02 15.19
CA LYS A 209 -0.87 15.51 15.87
C LYS A 209 -2.04 16.48 15.72
N PRO A 210 -3.30 15.99 15.80
CA PRO A 210 -3.69 14.57 15.88
C PRO A 210 -3.36 13.82 14.58
N PHE A 211 -3.28 12.48 14.65
CA PHE A 211 -3.21 11.68 13.42
C PHE A 211 -4.58 11.77 12.74
N PHE A 212 -4.62 12.17 11.48
CA PHE A 212 -5.88 12.35 10.75
C PHE A 212 -6.31 11.08 10.05
N ASP A 213 -7.57 10.72 10.26
CA ASP A 213 -8.27 9.64 9.59
C ASP A 213 -9.69 10.11 9.27
N ILE A 214 -10.08 10.01 8.00
CA ILE A 214 -11.34 10.54 7.51
C ILE A 214 -12.56 9.86 8.14
N TYR A 215 -12.47 8.58 8.51
CA TYR A 215 -13.56 7.87 9.18
C TYR A 215 -13.72 8.36 10.62
N ASP A 216 -12.61 8.53 11.35
CA ASP A 216 -12.66 9.09 12.69
C ASP A 216 -13.14 10.56 12.68
N PHE A 217 -12.75 11.32 11.65
CA PHE A 217 -13.16 12.72 11.46
C PHE A 217 -14.65 12.82 11.16
N ALA A 218 -15.16 11.97 10.26
CA ALA A 218 -16.59 11.85 9.97
C ALA A 218 -17.40 11.43 11.20
N ASP A 219 -16.86 10.56 12.05
CA ASP A 219 -17.51 10.17 13.30
C ASP A 219 -17.52 11.31 14.35
N GLU A 220 -16.45 12.10 14.46
CA GLU A 220 -16.43 13.25 15.38
C GLU A 220 -17.34 14.39 14.93
N PHE A 221 -17.42 14.64 13.62
CA PHE A 221 -18.22 15.70 13.00
C PHE A 221 -19.39 15.13 12.20
N SER A 222 -20.14 14.20 12.81
CA SER A 222 -21.25 13.49 12.19
C SER A 222 -22.32 14.40 11.56
N GLU A 223 -22.46 15.63 12.03
CA GLU A 223 -23.38 16.64 11.50
C GLU A 223 -23.01 17.16 10.11
N LEU A 224 -21.78 16.94 9.65
CA LEU A 224 -21.30 17.36 8.34
C LEU A 224 -21.64 16.36 7.22
N GLU A 225 -22.23 15.20 7.58
CA GLU A 225 -22.64 14.14 6.63
C GLU A 225 -21.53 13.78 5.62
N ILE A 226 -20.32 13.57 6.13
CA ILE A 226 -19.14 13.30 5.29
C ILE A 226 -19.28 11.97 4.55
N ASP A 227 -19.14 12.02 3.22
CA ASP A 227 -19.08 10.83 2.37
C ASP A 227 -17.65 10.27 2.34
N THR A 228 -17.42 9.23 3.15
CA THR A 228 -16.12 8.52 3.20
C THR A 228 -15.87 7.62 2.00
N GLU A 229 -16.77 7.60 1.00
CA GLU A 229 -16.60 6.92 -0.28
C GLU A 229 -16.53 7.93 -1.45
N SER A 230 -16.30 9.21 -1.14
CA SER A 230 -16.23 10.29 -2.13
C SER A 230 -15.10 10.07 -3.16
N MET A 231 -15.41 10.37 -4.42
CA MET A 231 -14.45 10.50 -5.53
C MET A 231 -14.00 11.94 -5.77
N GLU A 232 -14.49 12.89 -4.96
CA GLU A 232 -14.11 14.31 -4.98
C GLU A 232 -13.54 14.73 -3.62
N ILE A 233 -12.90 15.91 -3.58
CA ILE A 233 -12.35 16.45 -2.33
C ILE A 233 -13.45 16.66 -1.29
N ILE A 234 -13.28 16.03 -0.13
CA ILE A 234 -14.07 16.26 1.06
C ILE A 234 -13.68 17.61 1.64
N GLN A 235 -14.46 18.62 1.30
CA GLN A 235 -14.16 20.02 1.62
C GLN A 235 -13.90 20.28 3.12
N PRO A 236 -14.67 19.72 4.08
CA PRO A 236 -14.35 19.87 5.50
C PRO A 236 -12.98 19.31 5.91
N ALA A 237 -12.53 18.23 5.28
CA ALA A 237 -11.21 17.65 5.54
C ALA A 237 -10.10 18.53 4.96
N LEU A 238 -10.30 19.11 3.77
CA LEU A 238 -9.35 20.06 3.18
C LEU A 238 -9.22 21.33 4.03
N GLU A 239 -10.35 21.89 4.50
CA GLU A 239 -10.37 23.05 5.39
C GLU A 239 -9.61 22.78 6.69
N TYR A 240 -9.81 21.59 7.27
CA TYR A 240 -9.02 21.15 8.41
C TYR A 240 -7.51 21.16 8.12
N MET A 241 -7.08 20.65 6.96
CA MET A 241 -5.65 20.66 6.58
C MET A 241 -5.13 22.06 6.33
N ILE A 242 -5.94 22.97 5.78
CA ILE A 242 -5.60 24.39 5.59
C ILE A 242 -5.39 25.09 6.94
N ASP A 243 -6.25 24.81 7.92
CA ASP A 243 -6.21 25.47 9.22
C ASP A 243 -5.25 24.80 10.22
N LEU A 244 -4.86 23.54 9.99
CA LEU A 244 -3.96 22.78 10.86
C LEU A 244 -2.63 23.54 11.07
N PRO A 245 -2.32 24.01 12.30
CA PRO A 245 -1.05 24.66 12.58
C PRO A 245 0.07 23.63 12.62
N ILE A 246 1.17 23.91 11.92
CA ILE A 246 2.36 23.03 11.91
C ILE A 246 3.50 23.76 12.64
N PRO A 247 3.88 23.32 13.86
CA PRO A 247 4.99 23.91 14.58
C PRO A 247 6.30 23.90 13.79
N LYS A 248 6.99 25.04 13.76
CA LYS A 248 8.26 25.22 13.02
C LYS A 248 9.37 24.28 13.48
N LYS A 249 9.34 23.82 14.74
CA LYS A 249 10.29 22.83 15.30
C LYS A 249 10.33 21.51 14.51
N TYR A 250 9.27 21.18 13.76
CA TYR A 250 9.22 19.97 12.96
C TYR A 250 9.92 20.09 11.61
N ALA A 251 10.23 21.31 11.14
CA ALA A 251 10.82 21.51 9.82
C ALA A 251 12.21 20.89 9.67
N GLU A 252 12.99 20.84 10.75
CA GLU A 252 14.30 20.18 10.76
C GLU A 252 14.21 18.65 10.57
N GLN A 253 13.04 18.04 10.80
CA GLN A 253 12.86 16.60 10.67
C GLN A 253 12.56 16.17 9.22
N VAL A 254 12.07 17.09 8.40
CA VAL A 254 11.74 16.82 6.98
C VAL A 254 13.04 16.76 6.18
N GLN A 255 13.42 15.55 5.76
CA GLN A 255 14.64 15.31 4.96
C GLN A 255 14.33 14.91 3.52
N GLU A 256 13.18 14.30 3.30
CA GLU A 256 12.71 13.82 2.01
C GLU A 256 11.21 14.07 1.88
N ILE A 257 10.78 14.44 0.67
CA ILE A 257 9.37 14.46 0.27
C ILE A 257 9.17 13.36 -0.78
N TYR A 258 8.12 12.57 -0.64
CA TYR A 258 7.73 11.58 -1.64
C TYR A 258 6.22 11.66 -1.86
N MET A 259 5.82 12.27 -2.97
CA MET A 259 4.43 12.32 -3.41
C MET A 259 4.10 11.05 -4.20
N ASP A 260 2.97 10.42 -3.89
CA ASP A 260 2.42 9.25 -4.57
C ASP A 260 0.90 9.28 -4.47
N GLY A 261 0.21 8.78 -5.51
CA GLY A 261 -1.26 8.73 -5.55
C GLY A 261 -1.88 7.98 -4.36
N GLY A 262 -1.16 7.00 -3.82
CA GLY A 262 -1.58 6.21 -2.66
C GLY A 262 -1.20 6.81 -1.30
N ASN A 263 -0.66 8.03 -1.24
CA ASN A 263 -0.33 8.67 0.03
C ASN A 263 -1.59 8.92 0.88
N GLU A 264 -1.46 8.71 2.20
CA GLU A 264 -2.58 8.80 3.12
C GLU A 264 -3.22 10.18 3.14
N ILE A 265 -2.44 11.27 2.99
CA ILE A 265 -3.01 12.62 2.97
C ILE A 265 -4.02 12.79 1.82
N TYR A 266 -3.76 12.22 0.64
CA TYR A 266 -4.65 12.38 -0.51
C TYR A 266 -5.88 11.48 -0.37
N LEU A 267 -5.69 10.24 0.08
CA LEU A 267 -6.81 9.31 0.34
C LEU A 267 -7.71 9.76 1.51
N ASN A 268 -7.21 10.58 2.43
CA ASN A 268 -8.05 11.19 3.46
C ASN A 268 -8.86 12.39 2.93
N LEU A 269 -8.46 13.00 1.82
CA LEU A 269 -9.18 14.10 1.17
C LEU A 269 -10.11 13.60 0.07
N ILE A 270 -9.73 12.54 -0.65
CA ILE A 270 -10.50 11.88 -1.69
C ILE A 270 -10.36 10.35 -1.48
N PRO A 271 -11.25 9.71 -0.69
CA PRO A 271 -11.13 8.29 -0.33
C PRO A 271 -11.05 7.32 -1.51
N GLN A 272 -11.73 7.64 -2.61
CA GLN A 272 -11.77 6.83 -3.83
C GLN A 272 -10.88 7.38 -4.95
N TRP A 273 -9.89 8.22 -4.64
CA TRP A 273 -8.98 8.78 -5.66
C TRP A 273 -8.20 7.68 -6.35
N ASP A 274 -8.23 7.70 -7.68
CA ASP A 274 -7.47 6.78 -8.51
C ASP A 274 -6.09 7.33 -8.92
N GLY A 275 -5.80 8.60 -8.59
CA GLY A 275 -4.54 9.25 -8.91
C GLY A 275 -4.42 9.70 -10.37
N GLU A 276 -5.51 9.66 -11.15
CA GLU A 276 -5.46 9.95 -12.60
C GLU A 276 -5.66 11.44 -12.96
N ASP A 277 -6.01 12.29 -11.99
CA ASP A 277 -6.16 13.74 -12.18
C ASP A 277 -4.98 14.57 -11.64
N ASP A 278 -5.02 15.88 -11.91
CA ASP A 278 -4.00 16.86 -11.52
C ASP A 278 -4.29 17.56 -10.18
N GLY A 279 -5.28 17.08 -9.41
CA GLY A 279 -5.80 17.78 -8.23
C GLY A 279 -4.74 18.05 -7.14
N PHE A 280 -3.75 17.15 -7.03
CA PHE A 280 -2.67 17.26 -6.05
C PHE A 280 -1.30 17.62 -6.66
N ASP A 281 -1.26 18.04 -7.93
CA ASP A 281 -0.03 18.46 -8.58
C ASP A 281 0.66 19.59 -7.82
N LEU A 282 1.93 19.41 -7.50
CA LEU A 282 2.78 20.49 -7.01
C LEU A 282 3.34 21.24 -8.22
N ASN A 283 2.62 22.26 -8.68
CA ASN A 283 2.98 23.06 -9.86
C ASN A 283 3.70 24.37 -9.53
N GLU A 284 3.68 24.79 -8.27
CA GLU A 284 4.36 25.98 -7.77
C GLU A 284 4.80 25.76 -6.32
N VAL A 285 5.97 26.25 -5.96
CA VAL A 285 6.42 26.37 -4.58
C VAL A 285 7.32 27.59 -4.49
N SER A 286 7.16 28.41 -3.45
CA SER A 286 8.00 29.59 -3.29
C SER A 286 9.34 29.24 -2.63
N LEU A 287 10.37 30.03 -2.93
CA LEU A 287 11.66 29.89 -2.28
C LEU A 287 11.56 30.07 -0.75
N LYS A 288 10.66 30.95 -0.29
CA LYS A 288 10.41 31.20 1.13
C LYS A 288 9.83 29.97 1.82
N GLU A 289 8.91 29.27 1.16
CA GLU A 289 8.33 28.04 1.69
C GLU A 289 9.40 26.95 1.86
N LEU A 290 10.23 26.73 0.83
CA LEU A 290 11.31 25.74 0.88
C LEU A 290 12.38 26.06 1.92
N GLN A 291 12.75 27.33 2.08
CA GLN A 291 13.75 27.78 3.05
C GLN A 291 13.39 27.47 4.51
N GLN A 292 12.12 27.18 4.80
CA GLN A 292 11.71 26.74 6.13
C GLN A 292 12.27 25.36 6.50
N PHE A 293 12.70 24.54 5.53
CA PHE A 293 13.11 23.14 5.72
C PHE A 293 14.62 22.96 5.46
N PRO A 294 15.48 23.32 6.43
CA PRO A 294 16.94 23.37 6.22
C PRO A 294 17.59 21.99 5.98
N ASN A 295 16.88 20.90 6.31
CA ASN A 295 17.39 19.53 6.19
C ASN A 295 16.79 18.77 5.01
N LEU A 296 15.89 19.38 4.22
CA LEU A 296 15.32 18.77 3.02
C LEU A 296 16.42 18.60 1.97
N LYS A 297 16.65 17.36 1.53
CA LYS A 297 17.74 17.03 0.58
C LYS A 297 17.23 16.48 -0.74
N GLN A 298 16.10 15.80 -0.72
CA GLN A 298 15.52 15.21 -1.92
C GLN A 298 14.00 15.28 -1.91
N ALA A 299 13.40 15.32 -3.09
CA ALA A 299 11.97 15.27 -3.29
C ALA A 299 11.61 14.45 -4.54
N THR A 300 10.61 13.59 -4.42
CA THR A 300 9.89 13.03 -5.58
C THR A 300 8.50 13.65 -5.57
N ILE A 301 8.14 14.35 -6.64
CA ILE A 301 6.91 15.15 -6.71
C ILE A 301 6.03 14.72 -7.89
N ILE A 302 4.73 14.92 -7.75
CA ILE A 302 3.76 14.85 -8.86
C ILE A 302 3.55 16.28 -9.34
N SER A 303 3.70 16.54 -10.64
CA SER A 303 3.66 17.89 -11.20
C SER A 303 3.48 17.86 -12.73
N SER A 304 2.51 18.61 -13.24
CA SER A 304 2.38 18.94 -14.66
C SER A 304 3.27 20.11 -15.09
N ASN A 305 3.88 20.84 -14.14
CA ASN A 305 4.81 21.94 -14.37
C ASN A 305 6.19 21.70 -13.74
N PHE A 306 6.70 20.48 -13.89
CA PHE A 306 7.91 20.00 -13.20
C PHE A 306 9.13 20.92 -13.39
N GLU A 307 9.39 21.36 -14.62
CA GLU A 307 10.58 22.19 -14.92
C GLU A 307 10.57 23.51 -14.14
N HIS A 308 9.41 24.15 -14.01
CA HIS A 308 9.29 25.39 -13.23
C HIS A 308 9.56 25.16 -11.74
N VAL A 309 8.96 24.11 -11.18
CA VAL A 309 9.12 23.77 -9.76
C VAL A 309 10.56 23.36 -9.46
N LYS A 310 11.18 22.61 -10.39
CA LYS A 310 12.56 22.17 -10.28
C LYS A 310 13.53 23.34 -10.10
N GLU A 311 13.33 24.46 -10.81
CA GLU A 311 14.17 25.64 -10.66
C GLU A 311 14.21 26.14 -9.20
N THR A 312 13.06 26.17 -8.51
CA THR A 312 13.00 26.62 -7.11
C THR A 312 13.68 25.63 -6.16
N PHE A 313 13.50 24.31 -6.36
CA PHE A 313 14.18 23.29 -5.56
C PHE A 313 15.71 23.33 -5.76
N ASP A 314 16.17 23.52 -7.00
CA ASP A 314 17.59 23.64 -7.33
C ASP A 314 18.24 24.85 -6.62
N MET A 315 17.53 25.97 -6.48
CA MET A 315 18.00 27.15 -5.73
C MET A 315 18.24 26.88 -4.24
N GLN A 316 17.66 25.82 -3.67
CA GLN A 316 17.91 25.36 -2.30
C GLN A 316 18.85 24.15 -2.22
N GLY A 317 19.37 23.69 -3.37
CA GLY A 317 20.25 22.52 -3.43
C GLY A 317 19.54 21.20 -3.13
N VAL A 318 18.21 21.15 -3.29
CA VAL A 318 17.39 19.95 -3.07
C VAL A 318 17.29 19.17 -4.38
N GLN A 319 17.60 17.88 -4.35
CA GLN A 319 17.48 17.01 -5.52
C GLN A 319 16.02 16.63 -5.76
N VAL A 320 15.41 17.13 -6.84
CA VAL A 320 14.01 16.82 -7.15
C VAL A 320 13.86 15.93 -8.38
N LYS A 321 12.89 15.01 -8.32
CA LYS A 321 12.50 14.09 -9.40
C LYS A 321 10.99 14.16 -9.60
N LEU A 322 10.56 13.94 -10.83
CA LEU A 322 9.16 13.68 -11.16
C LEU A 322 8.85 12.21 -10.86
N LEU A 323 7.66 11.94 -10.31
CA LEU A 323 7.18 10.58 -10.02
C LEU A 323 7.04 9.74 -11.31
#